data_AF-A0A6L3F2J4-F1
#
_entry.id   AF-A0A6L3F2J4-F1
#
_cell.length_a   1.000
_cell.length_b   1.000
_cell.length_c   1.000
_cell.angle_alpha   90.00
_cell.angle_beta   90.00
_cell.angle_gamma   90.00
#
_symmetry.space_group_name_H-M   'P 1'
#
loop_
_entity.id
_entity.type
_entity.pdbx_description
1 polymer ?
#
loop_
_entity_poly.entity_id
_entity_poly.type
_entity_poly.pdbx_seq_one_letter_code
_entity_poly.pdbx_strand_id
1 'polypeptide(L)'
;MTSVAEHNKPVRLVMAYTDEPGMVGISPQVNELSLQMEINGQTYWGNHFSGQWSVTGGTPDALNNYEAIFLPEGTTGTFEVTITAYNIAGNGVPGYGDDTDQDFAFVCYNCAEVPDFGLTAVPVDQSICQTTNEASFTINTASIAGFSEQIAISLQDAPAGIAATILPQIISVGDSSTITLSDFEQAAAGDYKMVVTGTAVSQTQTNHLWLHIADTLPPPITLKTPANQAADVVVNPQFTWTANPSTEQVTLQVSANPTFNNIVYEAVVRGQTHRYDASLTKLETDTIYYWRVLSENTCGQTISATNQFQTADTLSVLLVDDDWGGFMSSVTLGQGVETAFLTAMNHQGTYYDYWDVEGSLGAEPDAATLSQYDAVFWFSGDAYNIFGFGNPLAGPNEQSETTLASYLDNGTCLLLSSQEYFYDRGLSPFMENYLGIASVEDDAGATSLTGLPPFESIGTFPIDGTPGFATADPDIVHPNATASPAIVREDQKPVAIYRDDGYQTLFLGFDLFDVDHTPRMLIIDTFLDLCRAIQGNPTEINPPMLYLPMVINP
;
A
#
# COMPACT_ATOMS: atom_id res chain seq x y z
N MET A 1 -38.11 13.99 13.27
CA MET A 1 -38.48 14.32 14.69
C MET A 1 -38.77 13.05 15.48
N THR A 2 -38.70 13.06 16.82
CA THR A 2 -39.07 11.92 17.68
C THR A 2 -39.78 12.39 18.95
N SER A 3 -40.24 11.49 19.81
CA SER A 3 -40.97 11.80 21.05
C SER A 3 -40.58 10.90 22.20
N VAL A 4 -40.83 11.33 23.44
CA VAL A 4 -40.62 10.47 24.61
C VAL A 4 -41.71 9.39 24.64
N ALA A 5 -41.31 8.11 24.59
CA ALA A 5 -42.24 6.98 24.52
C ALA A 5 -42.98 6.74 25.85
N GLU A 6 -42.25 6.70 26.97
CA GLU A 6 -42.80 6.46 28.30
C GLU A 6 -42.27 7.48 29.31
N HIS A 7 -43.15 8.27 29.92
CA HIS A 7 -42.79 9.33 30.87
C HIS A 7 -42.08 8.82 32.15
N ASN A 8 -42.34 7.58 32.55
CA ASN A 8 -41.77 6.95 33.76
C ASN A 8 -40.42 6.27 33.51
N LYS A 9 -39.78 6.52 32.38
CA LYS A 9 -38.43 6.03 32.04
C LYS A 9 -37.54 7.22 31.65
N PRO A 10 -36.22 7.15 31.89
CA PRO A 10 -35.29 8.17 31.40
C PRO A 10 -35.15 8.10 29.87
N VAL A 11 -34.71 9.19 29.25
CA VAL A 11 -34.32 9.23 27.83
C VAL A 11 -32.79 9.13 27.74
N ARG A 12 -32.29 8.36 26.78
CA ARG A 12 -30.85 8.25 26.49
C ARG A 12 -30.63 8.38 24.99
N LEU A 13 -29.85 9.37 24.58
CA LEU A 13 -29.34 9.51 23.21
C LEU A 13 -27.84 9.26 23.26
N VAL A 14 -27.34 8.42 22.37
CA VAL A 14 -25.93 8.09 22.30
C VAL A 14 -25.50 8.04 20.84
N MET A 15 -24.42 8.73 20.52
CA MET A 15 -23.72 8.68 19.24
C MET A 15 -22.31 8.16 19.47
N ALA A 16 -21.82 7.32 18.56
CA ALA A 16 -20.40 6.98 18.47
C ALA A 16 -19.97 7.01 17.01
N TYR A 17 -18.76 7.48 16.73
CA TYR A 17 -18.21 7.53 15.38
C TYR A 17 -16.75 7.02 15.35
N THR A 18 -16.34 6.49 14.21
CA THR A 18 -14.95 6.07 13.96
C THR A 18 -14.08 7.30 13.74
N ASP A 19 -12.78 7.24 13.98
CA ASP A 19 -11.90 8.39 13.71
C ASP A 19 -10.60 7.89 13.11
N GLU A 20 -9.99 8.71 12.24
CA GLU A 20 -8.68 8.41 11.69
C GLU A 20 -7.64 8.51 12.81
N PRO A 21 -6.60 7.65 12.84
CA PRO A 21 -5.48 7.83 13.76
C PRO A 21 -4.83 9.21 13.58
N GLY A 22 -4.95 10.08 14.60
CA GLY A 22 -4.30 11.39 14.57
C GLY A 22 -2.78 11.29 14.48
N MET A 23 -2.16 12.29 13.83
CA MET A 23 -0.70 12.36 13.69
C MET A 23 -0.01 12.45 15.07
N VAL A 24 1.13 11.77 15.19
CA VAL A 24 1.89 11.73 16.45
C VAL A 24 2.32 13.14 16.87
N GLY A 25 1.88 13.58 18.05
CA GLY A 25 2.24 14.89 18.63
C GLY A 25 1.20 16.00 18.45
N ILE A 26 0.07 15.74 17.78
CA ILE A 26 -1.12 16.61 17.75
C ILE A 26 -2.30 15.97 18.48
N SER A 27 -3.51 16.56 18.38
CA SER A 27 -4.73 15.95 18.94
C SER A 27 -5.00 14.59 18.28
N PRO A 28 -5.36 13.54 19.04
CA PRO A 28 -5.66 12.24 18.46
C PRO A 28 -6.99 12.20 17.68
N GLN A 29 -7.84 13.20 17.87
CA GLN A 29 -9.08 13.39 17.11
C GLN A 29 -8.80 14.10 15.80
N VAL A 30 -9.23 13.51 14.69
CA VAL A 30 -9.08 14.08 13.34
C VAL A 30 -10.42 14.66 12.88
N ASN A 31 -11.51 13.93 13.16
CA ASN A 31 -12.87 14.31 12.82
C ASN A 31 -13.70 14.72 14.06
N GLU A 32 -14.65 15.63 13.84
CA GLU A 32 -15.55 16.18 14.86
C GLU A 32 -17.01 16.08 14.40
N LEU A 33 -17.76 15.19 15.06
CA LEU A 33 -19.23 15.13 14.98
C LEU A 33 -19.82 15.56 16.31
N SER A 34 -20.84 16.43 16.26
CA SER A 34 -21.51 16.94 17.46
C SER A 34 -22.97 16.52 17.53
N LEU A 35 -23.37 15.93 18.65
CA LEU A 35 -24.74 15.55 18.99
C LEU A 35 -25.45 16.70 19.70
N GLN A 36 -26.63 17.04 19.23
CA GLN A 36 -27.52 18.02 19.82
C GLN A 36 -28.94 17.45 19.96
N MET A 37 -29.64 17.85 21.03
CA MET A 37 -31.07 17.61 21.20
C MET A 37 -31.78 18.92 21.53
N GLU A 38 -32.92 19.17 20.87
CA GLU A 38 -33.85 20.24 21.26
C GLU A 38 -35.17 19.66 21.74
N ILE A 39 -35.59 20.01 22.96
CA ILE A 39 -36.87 19.61 23.54
C ILE A 39 -37.49 20.78 24.31
N ASN A 40 -38.78 21.05 24.07
CA ASN A 40 -39.52 22.14 24.74
C ASN A 40 -38.81 23.51 24.69
N GLY A 41 -38.12 23.82 23.59
CA GLY A 41 -37.35 25.05 23.39
C GLY A 41 -36.05 25.14 24.20
N GLN A 42 -35.53 23.99 24.66
CA GLN A 42 -34.24 23.89 25.35
C GLN A 42 -33.27 23.03 24.55
N THR A 43 -32.02 23.49 24.46
CA THR A 43 -30.94 22.80 23.75
C THR A 43 -30.02 22.08 24.73
N TYR A 44 -29.71 20.83 24.40
CA TYR A 44 -28.75 19.97 25.08
C TYR A 44 -27.66 19.56 24.10
N TRP A 45 -26.40 19.67 24.51
CA TRP A 45 -25.25 19.19 23.74
C TRP A 45 -24.77 17.84 24.30
N GLY A 46 -24.20 17.01 23.42
CA GLY A 46 -23.52 15.79 23.81
C GLY A 46 -22.47 16.05 24.88
N ASN A 47 -22.38 15.14 25.84
CA ASN A 47 -21.43 15.18 26.95
C ASN A 47 -21.52 16.41 27.88
N HIS A 48 -22.55 17.26 27.74
CA HIS A 48 -22.77 18.39 28.63
C HIS A 48 -23.61 18.01 29.87
N PHE A 49 -22.92 17.49 30.90
CA PHE A 49 -23.55 16.91 32.10
C PHE A 49 -23.36 17.74 33.38
N SER A 50 -24.33 17.64 34.28
CA SER A 50 -24.17 17.94 35.71
C SER A 50 -24.54 16.70 36.53
N GLY A 51 -23.53 16.03 37.08
CA GLY A 51 -23.72 14.70 37.65
C GLY A 51 -24.09 13.70 36.56
N GLN A 52 -25.20 12.98 36.74
CA GLN A 52 -25.65 11.92 35.82
C GLN A 52 -26.63 12.40 34.72
N TRP A 53 -26.98 13.69 34.70
CA TRP A 53 -28.01 14.24 33.81
C TRP A 53 -27.46 15.35 32.94
N SER A 54 -27.93 15.41 31.69
CA SER A 54 -27.60 16.50 30.78
C SER A 54 -28.25 17.79 31.26
N VAL A 55 -27.54 18.89 31.07
CA VAL A 55 -28.02 20.23 31.39
C VAL A 55 -28.08 21.08 30.13
N THR A 56 -28.89 22.13 30.15
CA THR A 56 -29.13 23.00 29.00
C THR A 56 -28.02 24.03 28.84
N GLY A 57 -27.76 24.46 27.60
CA GLY A 57 -26.66 25.38 27.28
C GLY A 57 -25.34 24.63 27.06
N GLY A 58 -24.22 25.38 27.02
CA GLY A 58 -22.89 24.83 26.72
C GLY A 58 -22.49 24.98 25.25
N THR A 59 -21.42 24.27 24.88
CA THR A 59 -20.84 24.21 23.53
C THR A 59 -20.64 22.75 23.13
N PRO A 60 -20.53 22.43 21.82
CA PRO A 60 -20.13 21.12 21.35
C PRO A 60 -18.87 20.58 22.03
N ASP A 61 -18.78 19.25 22.17
CA ASP A 61 -17.63 18.54 22.74
C ASP A 61 -16.71 18.02 21.62
N ALA A 62 -15.62 18.74 21.35
CA ALA A 62 -14.67 18.36 20.30
C ALA A 62 -13.69 17.23 20.69
N LEU A 63 -13.80 16.68 21.90
CA LEU A 63 -12.75 15.79 22.45
C LEU A 63 -13.08 14.31 22.33
N ASN A 64 -14.34 13.94 22.08
CA ASN A 64 -14.79 12.56 22.22
C ASN A 64 -15.54 12.10 20.98
N ASN A 65 -15.12 10.96 20.43
CA ASN A 65 -15.84 10.26 19.37
C ASN A 65 -17.08 9.50 19.86
N TYR A 66 -17.43 9.71 21.13
CA TYR A 66 -18.64 9.21 21.79
C TYR A 66 -19.33 10.40 22.43
N GLU A 67 -20.59 10.63 22.09
CA GLU A 67 -21.40 11.70 22.66
C GLU A 67 -22.73 11.17 23.22
N ALA A 68 -23.15 11.69 24.37
CA ALA A 68 -24.38 11.26 25.00
C ALA A 68 -25.21 12.41 25.59
N ILE A 69 -26.55 12.26 25.52
CA ILE A 69 -27.54 13.16 26.14
C ILE A 69 -28.52 12.33 26.98
N PHE A 70 -28.59 12.63 28.29
CA PHE A 70 -29.33 11.89 29.30
C PHE A 70 -30.35 12.77 30.03
N LEU A 71 -31.64 12.52 29.81
CA LEU A 71 -32.73 13.20 30.53
C LEU A 71 -33.39 12.28 31.57
N PRO A 72 -33.86 12.82 32.70
CA PRO A 72 -34.44 12.03 33.79
C PRO A 72 -35.81 11.43 33.45
N GLU A 73 -36.28 10.51 34.29
CA GLU A 73 -37.71 10.18 34.31
C GLU A 73 -38.52 11.45 34.57
N GLY A 74 -39.72 11.52 34.00
CA GLY A 74 -40.54 12.73 34.05
C GLY A 74 -40.40 13.63 32.82
N THR A 75 -39.53 13.32 31.85
CA THR A 75 -39.48 14.06 30.58
C THR A 75 -40.72 13.74 29.73
N THR A 76 -41.26 14.75 29.03
CA THR A 76 -42.34 14.59 28.04
C THR A 76 -42.13 15.56 26.88
N GLY A 77 -42.74 15.26 25.75
CA GLY A 77 -42.75 16.12 24.56
C GLY A 77 -42.13 15.45 23.35
N THR A 78 -42.24 16.16 22.23
CA THR A 78 -41.48 15.89 21.00
C THR A 78 -40.13 16.55 21.08
N PHE A 79 -39.14 15.96 20.43
CA PHE A 79 -37.80 16.50 20.36
C PHE A 79 -37.15 16.25 19.00
N GLU A 80 -36.19 17.10 18.70
CA GLU A 80 -35.33 17.01 17.52
C GLU A 80 -33.92 16.62 17.95
N VAL A 81 -33.27 15.77 17.15
CA VAL A 81 -31.88 15.37 17.34
C VAL A 81 -31.13 15.77 16.09
N THR A 82 -30.04 16.50 16.26
CA THR A 82 -29.17 16.97 15.17
C THR A 82 -27.78 16.41 15.39
N ILE A 83 -27.21 15.77 14.36
CA ILE A 83 -25.82 15.35 14.32
C ILE A 83 -25.12 16.23 13.30
N THR A 84 -24.17 17.04 13.75
CA THR A 84 -23.45 18.00 12.90
C THR A 84 -22.04 17.49 12.66
N ALA A 85 -21.65 17.30 11.41
CA ALA A 85 -20.25 17.14 11.03
C ALA A 85 -19.56 18.51 11.09
N TYR A 86 -18.94 18.83 12.23
CA TYR A 86 -18.34 20.13 12.49
C TYR A 86 -16.99 20.29 11.76
N ASN A 87 -16.22 19.19 11.68
CA ASN A 87 -14.97 19.10 10.92
C ASN A 87 -14.71 17.66 10.49
N ILE A 88 -14.60 17.39 9.18
CA ILE A 88 -14.20 16.08 8.64
C ILE A 88 -12.88 16.32 7.90
N ALA A 89 -11.76 16.13 8.60
CA ALA A 89 -10.42 16.43 8.12
C ALA A 89 -9.63 15.18 7.72
N GLY A 90 -10.19 13.99 7.94
CA GLY A 90 -9.58 12.70 7.63
C GLY A 90 -10.63 11.66 7.26
N ASN A 91 -10.17 10.52 6.76
CA ASN A 91 -11.03 9.41 6.35
C ASN A 91 -11.39 8.55 7.59
N GLY A 92 -12.63 8.68 8.07
CA GLY A 92 -13.15 7.92 9.20
C GLY A 92 -13.54 6.48 8.85
N VAL A 93 -13.49 6.07 7.58
CA VAL A 93 -13.90 4.75 7.08
C VAL A 93 -12.83 4.15 6.14
N PRO A 94 -11.78 3.50 6.70
CA PRO A 94 -10.72 2.92 5.88
C PRO A 94 -11.25 1.94 4.81
N GLY A 95 -11.03 2.26 3.53
CA GLY A 95 -11.31 1.36 2.40
C GLY A 95 -12.65 1.55 1.66
N TYR A 96 -13.42 2.60 1.95
CA TYR A 96 -14.66 2.96 1.24
C TYR A 96 -14.70 4.49 1.00
N GLY A 97 -15.25 4.95 -0.15
CA GLY A 97 -15.71 6.34 -0.44
C GLY A 97 -14.76 7.54 -0.22
N ASP A 98 -14.30 8.16 -1.31
CA ASP A 98 -13.56 9.46 -1.43
C ASP A 98 -12.55 9.89 -0.33
N ASP A 99 -12.09 11.15 -0.37
CA ASP A 99 -10.99 11.64 0.45
C ASP A 99 -11.44 12.09 1.87
N THR A 100 -12.75 12.21 2.14
CA THR A 100 -13.29 12.61 3.47
C THR A 100 -14.69 12.03 3.74
N ASP A 101 -14.78 10.90 4.43
CA ASP A 101 -16.05 10.31 4.88
C ASP A 101 -16.05 9.99 6.39
N GLN A 102 -17.25 9.82 6.96
CA GLN A 102 -17.41 9.60 8.39
C GLN A 102 -18.71 8.86 8.72
N ASP A 103 -18.57 7.61 9.17
CA ASP A 103 -19.68 6.81 9.68
C ASP A 103 -19.92 7.07 11.17
N PHE A 104 -21.19 7.01 11.57
CA PHE A 104 -21.58 7.04 12.97
C PHE A 104 -22.72 6.05 13.26
N ALA A 105 -22.77 5.60 14.51
CA ALA A 105 -23.89 4.85 15.06
C ALA A 105 -24.64 5.74 16.05
N PHE A 106 -25.97 5.76 15.96
CA PHE A 106 -26.84 6.51 16.87
C PHE A 106 -27.90 5.60 17.49
N VAL A 107 -28.08 5.71 18.81
CA VAL A 107 -29.06 4.94 19.58
C VAL A 107 -29.91 5.88 20.44
N CYS A 108 -31.23 5.65 20.40
CA CYS A 108 -32.24 6.40 21.14
C CYS A 108 -33.05 5.45 22.04
N TYR A 109 -32.85 5.51 23.36
CA TYR A 109 -33.65 4.75 24.33
C TYR A 109 -34.84 5.58 24.83
N ASN A 110 -35.99 4.91 24.96
CA ASN A 110 -37.27 5.50 25.37
C ASN A 110 -37.79 6.56 24.39
N CYS A 111 -37.52 6.36 23.11
CA CYS A 111 -37.96 7.22 22.03
C CYS A 111 -39.08 6.52 21.23
N ALA A 112 -40.08 7.28 20.81
CA ALA A 112 -41.12 6.83 19.90
C ALA A 112 -41.05 7.68 18.63
N GLU A 113 -40.97 7.00 17.48
CA GLU A 113 -41.08 7.64 16.18
C GLU A 113 -42.45 8.32 16.06
N VAL A 114 -42.44 9.58 15.63
CA VAL A 114 -43.65 10.27 15.20
C VAL A 114 -43.80 10.07 13.68
N PRO A 115 -45.03 10.13 13.12
CA PRO A 115 -45.22 10.06 11.68
C PRO A 115 -44.35 11.09 10.95
N ASP A 116 -43.48 10.59 10.07
CA ASP A 116 -42.51 11.37 9.28
C ASP A 116 -42.17 10.62 7.98
N PHE A 117 -41.30 11.16 7.13
CA PHE A 117 -40.82 10.46 5.94
C PHE A 117 -39.31 10.58 5.75
N GLY A 118 -38.70 9.55 5.17
CA GLY A 118 -37.33 9.60 4.68
C GLY A 118 -37.27 10.21 3.27
N LEU A 119 -36.19 10.93 2.96
CA LEU A 119 -35.93 11.51 1.64
C LEU A 119 -34.50 11.17 1.22
N THR A 120 -34.34 10.31 0.22
CA THR A 120 -33.02 9.90 -0.31
C THR A 120 -32.92 10.20 -1.80
N ALA A 121 -31.70 10.35 -2.30
CA ALA A 121 -31.43 10.57 -3.71
C ALA A 121 -30.45 9.52 -4.24
N VAL A 122 -30.62 9.10 -5.50
CA VAL A 122 -29.73 8.17 -6.17
C VAL A 122 -29.49 8.64 -7.62
N PRO A 123 -28.23 8.90 -8.02
CA PRO A 123 -27.06 9.05 -7.14
C PRO A 123 -27.19 10.27 -6.20
N VAL A 124 -26.28 10.46 -5.24
CA VAL A 124 -26.18 11.72 -4.46
C VAL A 124 -25.11 12.67 -5.02
N ASP A 125 -24.26 12.16 -5.91
CA ASP A 125 -23.11 12.82 -6.51
C ASP A 125 -23.01 12.39 -7.97
N GLN A 126 -22.76 13.34 -8.88
CA GLN A 126 -22.63 13.05 -10.30
C GLN A 126 -21.70 14.05 -11.01
N SER A 127 -20.72 13.54 -11.77
CA SER A 127 -19.89 14.33 -12.69
C SER A 127 -20.44 14.28 -14.12
N ILE A 128 -20.54 15.44 -14.77
CA ILE A 128 -20.96 15.59 -16.16
C ILE A 128 -20.04 16.53 -16.95
N CYS A 129 -19.91 16.28 -18.25
CA CYS A 129 -19.34 17.26 -19.15
C CYS A 129 -20.42 18.24 -19.63
N GLN A 130 -20.07 19.48 -19.98
CA GLN A 130 -21.00 20.43 -20.61
C GLN A 130 -21.67 19.91 -21.89
N THR A 131 -21.06 18.93 -22.57
CA THR A 131 -21.60 18.26 -23.76
C THR A 131 -22.60 17.15 -23.44
N THR A 132 -22.83 16.85 -22.16
CA THR A 132 -23.85 15.90 -21.70
C THR A 132 -25.22 16.45 -22.04
N ASN A 133 -26.14 15.59 -22.51
CA ASN A 133 -27.50 16.05 -22.86
C ASN A 133 -28.38 16.22 -21.61
N GLU A 134 -28.35 15.23 -20.71
CA GLU A 134 -29.18 15.20 -19.50
C GLU A 134 -28.47 14.47 -18.35
N ALA A 135 -28.77 14.87 -17.13
CA ALA A 135 -28.39 14.19 -15.89
C ALA A 135 -29.62 14.01 -15.00
N SER A 136 -29.70 12.94 -14.21
CA SER A 136 -30.90 12.65 -13.44
C SER A 136 -30.62 12.14 -12.04
N PHE A 137 -31.37 12.69 -11.08
CA PHE A 137 -31.39 12.23 -9.69
C PHE A 137 -32.75 11.61 -9.39
N THR A 138 -32.77 10.36 -8.91
CA THR A 138 -34.00 9.71 -8.44
C THR A 138 -34.19 9.96 -6.96
N ILE A 139 -35.26 10.66 -6.62
CA ILE A 139 -35.65 10.98 -5.26
C ILE A 139 -36.62 9.92 -4.77
N ASN A 140 -36.25 9.21 -3.71
CA ASN A 140 -37.06 8.18 -3.10
C ASN A 140 -37.61 8.68 -1.76
N THR A 141 -38.85 8.27 -1.45
CA THR A 141 -39.46 8.54 -0.15
C THR A 141 -39.80 7.25 0.59
N ALA A 142 -39.72 7.27 1.90
CA ALA A 142 -40.09 6.13 2.75
C ALA A 142 -40.96 6.57 3.92
N SER A 143 -41.99 5.80 4.24
CA SER A 143 -42.89 6.09 5.36
C SER A 143 -42.23 5.72 6.69
N ILE A 144 -42.25 6.63 7.65
CA ILE A 144 -41.84 6.41 9.04
C ILE A 144 -43.08 6.49 9.91
N ALA A 145 -43.25 5.52 10.82
CA ALA A 145 -44.40 5.42 11.73
C ALA A 145 -45.78 5.57 11.06
N GLY A 146 -45.94 5.11 9.82
CA GLY A 146 -47.23 5.11 9.10
C GLY A 146 -47.63 6.47 8.49
N PHE A 147 -46.68 7.38 8.32
CA PHE A 147 -46.89 8.61 7.55
C PHE A 147 -47.45 8.29 6.15
N SER A 148 -48.39 9.12 5.68
CA SER A 148 -49.13 8.88 4.43
C SER A 148 -49.54 10.16 3.69
N GLU A 149 -48.98 11.32 4.07
CA GLU A 149 -49.26 12.58 3.37
C GLU A 149 -48.60 12.61 1.98
N GLN A 150 -49.13 13.46 1.09
CA GLN A 150 -48.47 13.77 -0.16
C GLN A 150 -47.27 14.69 0.08
N ILE A 151 -46.21 14.47 -0.69
CA ILE A 151 -44.94 15.18 -0.57
C ILE A 151 -44.70 15.93 -1.89
N ALA A 152 -44.55 17.25 -1.81
CA ALA A 152 -44.12 18.09 -2.93
C ALA A 152 -42.59 18.17 -2.97
N ILE A 153 -41.98 17.81 -4.10
CA ILE A 153 -40.54 17.85 -4.31
C ILE A 153 -40.13 19.17 -4.98
N SER A 154 -39.07 19.79 -4.47
CA SER A 154 -38.47 21.00 -5.04
C SER A 154 -36.94 20.91 -5.01
N LEU A 155 -36.29 21.62 -5.93
CA LEU A 155 -34.83 21.73 -6.02
C LEU A 155 -34.45 23.20 -5.91
N GLN A 156 -33.44 23.50 -5.10
CA GLN A 156 -32.82 24.81 -4.95
C GLN A 156 -31.35 24.74 -5.32
N ASP A 157 -30.78 25.90 -5.63
CA ASP A 157 -29.36 26.07 -5.94
C ASP A 157 -28.85 25.29 -7.15
N ALA A 158 -29.76 24.97 -8.09
CA ALA A 158 -29.36 24.46 -9.41
C ALA A 158 -28.44 25.50 -10.11
N PRO A 159 -27.39 25.05 -10.82
CA PRO A 159 -26.44 25.96 -11.46
C PRO A 159 -27.13 26.91 -12.45
N ALA A 160 -26.65 28.15 -12.51
CA ALA A 160 -27.18 29.14 -13.44
C ALA A 160 -27.05 28.64 -14.89
N GLY A 161 -28.14 28.70 -15.65
CA GLY A 161 -28.19 28.24 -17.04
C GLY A 161 -28.74 26.82 -17.22
N ILE A 162 -28.81 26.02 -16.16
CA ILE A 162 -29.35 24.65 -16.22
C ILE A 162 -30.87 24.66 -16.09
N ALA A 163 -31.53 23.91 -16.96
CA ALA A 163 -32.96 23.61 -16.86
C ALA A 163 -33.18 22.38 -15.97
N ALA A 164 -33.88 22.58 -14.84
CA ALA A 164 -34.27 21.50 -13.93
C ALA A 164 -35.77 21.20 -14.05
N THR A 165 -36.11 19.93 -14.29
CA THR A 165 -37.49 19.44 -14.32
C THR A 165 -37.69 18.35 -13.28
N ILE A 166 -38.84 18.35 -12.61
CA ILE A 166 -39.17 17.39 -11.54
C ILE A 166 -40.46 16.69 -11.92
N LEU A 167 -40.41 15.37 -12.11
CA LEU A 167 -41.58 14.61 -12.54
C LEU A 167 -41.63 13.22 -11.86
N PRO A 168 -42.74 12.89 -11.18
CA PRO A 168 -43.82 13.78 -10.72
C PRO A 168 -43.36 14.77 -9.63
N GLN A 169 -43.87 16.00 -9.64
CA GLN A 169 -43.54 17.01 -8.60
C GLN A 169 -44.22 16.72 -7.25
N ILE A 170 -45.35 16.01 -7.24
CA ILE A 170 -46.06 15.60 -6.03
C ILE A 170 -46.19 14.08 -6.05
N ILE A 171 -45.74 13.43 -4.98
CA ILE A 171 -45.74 11.99 -4.82
C ILE A 171 -46.43 11.56 -3.53
N SER A 172 -46.92 10.32 -3.49
CA SER A 172 -47.28 9.70 -2.22
C SER A 172 -46.01 9.17 -1.55
N VAL A 173 -45.97 9.16 -0.23
CA VAL A 173 -44.83 8.54 0.48
C VAL A 173 -44.68 7.06 0.11
N GLY A 174 -43.46 6.63 -0.19
CA GLY A 174 -43.16 5.31 -0.74
C GLY A 174 -42.98 5.31 -2.26
N ASP A 175 -43.46 6.34 -2.97
CA ASP A 175 -43.19 6.55 -4.39
C ASP A 175 -41.87 7.33 -4.60
N SER A 176 -41.45 7.43 -5.86
CA SER A 176 -40.26 8.16 -6.29
C SER A 176 -40.58 9.31 -7.26
N SER A 177 -39.72 10.32 -7.28
CA SER A 177 -39.71 11.43 -8.25
C SER A 177 -38.36 11.49 -8.95
N THR A 178 -38.31 11.93 -10.20
CA THR A 178 -37.05 12.14 -10.92
C THR A 178 -36.82 13.62 -11.16
N ILE A 179 -35.65 14.10 -10.75
CA ILE A 179 -35.11 15.40 -11.12
C ILE A 179 -34.25 15.21 -12.36
N THR A 180 -34.59 15.86 -13.47
CA THR A 180 -33.81 15.85 -14.72
C THR A 180 -33.22 17.23 -14.95
N LEU A 181 -31.90 17.29 -15.09
CA LEU A 181 -31.12 18.48 -15.40
C LEU A 181 -30.68 18.43 -16.86
N SER A 182 -30.70 19.58 -17.54
CA SER A 182 -30.36 19.73 -18.97
C SER A 182 -29.83 21.14 -19.26
N ASP A 183 -29.45 21.41 -20.51
CA ASP A 183 -28.90 22.70 -20.97
C ASP A 183 -27.55 23.06 -20.30
N PHE A 184 -26.64 22.09 -20.21
CA PHE A 184 -25.34 22.27 -19.52
C PHE A 184 -24.34 23.13 -20.30
N GLU A 185 -24.58 23.44 -21.58
CA GLU A 185 -23.60 24.10 -22.46
C GLU A 185 -23.25 25.53 -22.04
N GLN A 186 -24.06 26.14 -21.17
CA GLN A 186 -23.84 27.49 -20.64
C GLN A 186 -23.54 27.51 -19.13
N ALA A 187 -23.59 26.36 -18.47
CA ALA A 187 -23.26 26.25 -17.04
C ALA A 187 -21.75 26.41 -16.86
N ALA A 188 -21.29 27.18 -15.87
CA ALA A 188 -19.86 27.25 -15.60
C ALA A 188 -19.34 25.88 -15.11
N ALA A 189 -18.07 25.57 -15.40
CA ALA A 189 -17.44 24.41 -14.79
C ALA A 189 -17.25 24.63 -13.28
N GLY A 190 -17.40 23.57 -12.50
CA GLY A 190 -17.24 23.60 -11.05
C GLY A 190 -18.14 22.63 -10.30
N ASP A 191 -18.06 22.71 -8.98
CA ASP A 191 -18.78 21.83 -8.05
C ASP A 191 -20.00 22.55 -7.49
N TYR A 192 -21.16 21.92 -7.63
CA TYR A 192 -22.44 22.51 -7.27
C TYR A 192 -23.17 21.65 -6.24
N LYS A 193 -23.31 22.20 -5.04
CA LYS A 193 -24.16 21.63 -3.98
C LYS A 193 -25.58 22.14 -4.14
N MET A 194 -26.48 21.26 -4.55
CA MET A 194 -27.91 21.55 -4.69
C MET A 194 -28.68 21.02 -3.48
N VAL A 195 -29.83 21.61 -3.19
CA VAL A 195 -30.70 21.19 -2.08
C VAL A 195 -32.01 20.67 -2.64
N VAL A 196 -32.31 19.39 -2.41
CA VAL A 196 -33.63 18.82 -2.68
C VAL A 196 -34.46 18.87 -1.41
N THR A 197 -35.69 19.40 -1.52
CA THR A 197 -36.62 19.53 -0.41
C THR A 197 -37.91 18.79 -0.72
N GLY A 198 -38.30 17.87 0.16
CA GLY A 198 -39.63 17.28 0.22
C GLY A 198 -40.48 18.02 1.24
N THR A 199 -41.65 18.51 0.84
CA THR A 199 -42.56 19.27 1.69
C THR A 199 -43.92 18.59 1.75
N ALA A 200 -44.29 18.11 2.94
CA ALA A 200 -45.64 17.70 3.28
C ALA A 200 -46.35 18.81 4.07
N VAL A 201 -47.62 18.60 4.46
CA VAL A 201 -48.36 19.61 5.23
C VAL A 201 -47.80 19.72 6.65
N SER A 202 -47.42 18.59 7.24
CA SER A 202 -46.94 18.53 8.62
C SER A 202 -45.42 18.52 8.79
N GLN A 203 -44.67 18.13 7.76
CA GLN A 203 -43.22 17.93 7.84
C GLN A 203 -42.50 18.44 6.58
N THR A 204 -41.22 18.80 6.73
CA THR A 204 -40.31 19.11 5.62
C THR A 204 -39.01 18.38 5.84
N GLN A 205 -38.47 17.77 4.79
CA GLN A 205 -37.19 17.06 4.80
C GLN A 205 -36.31 17.58 3.66
N THR A 206 -35.01 17.63 3.89
CA THR A 206 -34.02 18.05 2.88
C THR A 206 -32.95 17.00 2.68
N ASN A 207 -32.39 16.96 1.48
CA ASN A 207 -31.18 16.21 1.18
C ASN A 207 -30.29 17.05 0.24
N HIS A 208 -29.00 16.74 0.18
CA HIS A 208 -28.04 17.42 -0.68
C HIS A 208 -27.70 16.55 -1.89
N LEU A 209 -27.52 17.20 -3.04
CA LEU A 209 -27.05 16.58 -4.27
C LEU A 209 -25.79 17.33 -4.72
N TRP A 210 -24.81 16.60 -5.22
CA TRP A 210 -23.62 17.18 -5.83
C TRP A 210 -23.64 16.97 -7.34
N LEU A 211 -23.37 18.04 -8.07
CA LEU A 211 -23.17 18.02 -9.52
C LEU A 211 -21.81 18.66 -9.84
N HIS A 212 -20.93 17.90 -10.45
CA HIS A 212 -19.62 18.36 -10.90
C HIS A 212 -19.67 18.58 -12.41
N ILE A 213 -19.36 19.79 -12.87
CA ILE A 213 -19.41 20.14 -14.28
C ILE A 213 -17.99 20.39 -14.79
N ALA A 214 -17.57 19.61 -15.77
CA ALA A 214 -16.36 19.85 -16.55
C ALA A 214 -16.71 20.47 -17.92
N ASP A 215 -15.87 21.38 -18.41
CA ASP A 215 -16.04 22.04 -19.72
C ASP A 215 -15.06 21.54 -20.78
N THR A 216 -14.05 20.77 -20.38
CA THR A 216 -12.93 20.38 -21.22
C THR A 216 -12.42 18.99 -20.87
N LEU A 217 -11.86 18.33 -21.89
CA LEU A 217 -11.02 17.15 -21.69
C LEU A 217 -9.86 17.48 -20.74
N PRO A 218 -9.37 16.51 -19.96
CA PRO A 218 -8.21 16.74 -19.12
C PRO A 218 -7.02 17.13 -20.00
N PRO A 219 -6.17 18.09 -19.59
CA PRO A 219 -4.97 18.39 -20.35
C PRO A 219 -4.04 17.16 -20.39
N PRO A 220 -3.23 16.95 -21.46
CA PRO A 220 -2.29 15.84 -21.48
C PRO A 220 -1.31 15.93 -20.30
N ILE A 221 -1.15 14.83 -19.57
CA ILE A 221 -0.15 14.72 -18.49
C ILE A 221 1.28 14.73 -19.08
N THR A 222 2.21 15.37 -18.36
CA THR A 222 3.64 15.35 -18.69
C THR A 222 4.36 14.22 -17.95
N LEU A 223 4.99 13.33 -18.71
CA LEU A 223 5.76 12.19 -18.20
C LEU A 223 7.12 12.64 -17.65
N LYS A 224 7.58 12.04 -16.54
CA LYS A 224 8.86 12.37 -15.89
C LYS A 224 9.84 11.20 -15.88
N THR A 225 9.54 10.11 -15.15
CA THR A 225 10.40 8.92 -15.09
C THR A 225 9.63 7.69 -15.58
N PRO A 226 10.26 6.76 -16.30
CA PRO A 226 11.53 6.93 -17.02
C PRO A 226 11.47 8.07 -18.05
N ALA A 227 12.55 8.86 -18.13
CA ALA A 227 12.64 9.93 -19.11
C ALA A 227 12.60 9.36 -20.53
N ASN A 228 12.20 10.16 -21.52
CA ASN A 228 12.19 9.70 -22.90
C ASN A 228 13.62 9.34 -23.34
N GLN A 229 13.78 8.14 -23.91
CA GLN A 229 15.06 7.55 -24.31
C GLN A 229 16.01 7.24 -23.13
N ALA A 230 15.48 7.06 -21.92
CA ALA A 230 16.27 6.53 -20.82
C ALA A 230 16.83 5.14 -21.17
N ALA A 231 18.11 4.92 -20.89
CA ALA A 231 18.76 3.62 -20.97
C ALA A 231 18.95 3.07 -19.55
N ASP A 232 19.33 1.79 -19.47
CA ASP A 232 19.69 1.12 -18.21
C ASP A 232 18.57 1.19 -17.16
N VAL A 233 17.32 1.13 -17.63
CA VAL A 233 16.14 1.18 -16.79
C VAL A 233 15.82 -0.21 -16.26
N VAL A 234 15.47 -0.30 -15.00
CA VAL A 234 15.25 -1.58 -14.32
C VAL A 234 14.00 -2.25 -14.86
N VAL A 235 13.88 -3.57 -14.75
CA VAL A 235 12.72 -4.32 -15.28
C VAL A 235 11.43 -4.12 -14.47
N ASN A 236 11.52 -3.48 -13.30
CA ASN A 236 10.41 -3.03 -12.45
C ASN A 236 10.41 -1.50 -12.26
N PRO A 237 10.36 -0.69 -13.34
CA PRO A 237 10.61 0.74 -13.26
C PRO A 237 9.56 1.52 -12.45
N GLN A 238 10.01 2.58 -11.78
CA GLN A 238 9.10 3.57 -11.19
C GLN A 238 8.70 4.62 -12.23
N PHE A 239 7.41 4.61 -12.59
CA PHE A 239 6.81 5.62 -13.43
C PHE A 239 6.37 6.82 -12.62
N THR A 240 6.72 8.03 -13.07
CA THR A 240 6.23 9.28 -12.47
C THR A 240 5.80 10.29 -13.53
N TRP A 241 4.85 11.13 -13.17
CA TRP A 241 4.32 12.19 -14.03
C TRP A 241 3.91 13.43 -13.24
N THR A 242 3.40 14.45 -13.93
CA THR A 242 2.86 15.67 -13.30
C THR A 242 1.42 15.48 -12.83
N ALA A 243 1.07 16.03 -11.67
CA ALA A 243 -0.32 16.19 -11.23
C ALA A 243 -1.19 16.82 -12.32
N ASN A 244 -2.43 16.36 -12.44
CA ASN A 244 -3.44 17.01 -13.27
C ASN A 244 -4.76 17.09 -12.50
N PRO A 245 -5.15 18.27 -12.00
CA PRO A 245 -6.33 18.43 -11.16
C PRO A 245 -7.65 18.21 -11.92
N SER A 246 -7.63 18.20 -13.26
CA SER A 246 -8.81 17.94 -14.08
C SER A 246 -8.97 16.47 -14.48
N THR A 247 -8.14 15.58 -13.92
CA THR A 247 -8.16 14.13 -14.20
C THR A 247 -8.78 13.39 -13.03
N GLU A 248 -9.84 12.65 -13.29
CA GLU A 248 -10.52 11.77 -12.32
C GLU A 248 -9.86 10.39 -12.28
N GLN A 249 -9.39 9.91 -13.43
CA GLN A 249 -8.72 8.61 -13.55
C GLN A 249 -7.48 8.68 -14.44
N VAL A 250 -6.42 8.02 -13.99
CA VAL A 250 -5.18 7.83 -14.75
C VAL A 250 -5.01 6.35 -15.04
N THR A 251 -4.73 6.02 -16.30
CA THR A 251 -4.30 4.67 -16.71
C THR A 251 -2.88 4.74 -17.29
N LEU A 252 -1.95 4.02 -16.68
CA LEU A 252 -0.59 3.79 -17.20
C LEU A 252 -0.63 2.64 -18.21
N GLN A 253 0.01 2.82 -19.36
CA GLN A 253 0.25 1.76 -20.34
C GLN A 253 1.74 1.64 -20.65
N VAL A 254 2.25 0.40 -20.65
CA VAL A 254 3.59 0.03 -21.14
C VAL A 254 3.42 -0.97 -22.29
N SER A 255 4.17 -0.79 -23.37
CA SER A 255 4.02 -1.50 -24.63
C SER A 255 5.38 -1.90 -25.20
N ALA A 256 5.44 -3.06 -25.84
CA ALA A 256 6.61 -3.54 -26.57
C ALA A 256 6.78 -2.87 -27.95
N ASN A 257 5.88 -1.95 -28.34
CA ASN A 257 5.97 -1.21 -29.59
C ASN A 257 5.37 0.21 -29.51
N PRO A 258 5.78 1.14 -30.40
CA PRO A 258 5.37 2.54 -30.32
C PRO A 258 3.90 2.78 -30.71
N THR A 259 3.25 1.79 -31.33
CA THR A 259 1.85 1.88 -31.74
C THR A 259 0.85 1.47 -30.67
N PHE A 260 1.33 0.93 -29.53
CA PHE A 260 0.50 0.41 -28.44
C PHE A 260 -0.51 -0.67 -28.89
N ASN A 261 -0.12 -1.52 -29.85
CA ASN A 261 -0.91 -2.71 -30.23
C ASN A 261 -0.40 -4.00 -29.55
N ASN A 262 0.67 -3.90 -28.75
CA ASN A 262 1.17 -4.94 -27.86
C ASN A 262 1.44 -4.34 -26.47
N ILE A 263 0.38 -4.15 -25.69
CA ILE A 263 0.47 -3.67 -24.30
C ILE A 263 0.94 -4.84 -23.44
N VAL A 264 2.07 -4.65 -22.77
CA VAL A 264 2.66 -5.62 -21.82
C VAL A 264 2.28 -5.31 -20.38
N TYR A 265 1.77 -4.10 -20.12
CA TYR A 265 1.30 -3.70 -18.80
C TYR A 265 0.28 -2.57 -18.89
N GLU A 266 -0.77 -2.68 -18.08
CA GLU A 266 -1.79 -1.65 -17.92
C GLU A 266 -2.24 -1.60 -16.47
N ALA A 267 -2.31 -0.39 -15.90
CA ALA A 267 -2.76 -0.19 -14.52
C ALA A 267 -3.53 1.12 -14.38
N VAL A 268 -4.65 1.08 -13.64
CA VAL A 268 -5.32 2.29 -13.15
C VAL A 268 -4.56 2.76 -11.92
N VAL A 269 -4.07 4.00 -11.97
CA VAL A 269 -3.19 4.57 -10.94
C VAL A 269 -3.89 5.71 -10.23
N ARG A 270 -3.87 5.67 -8.90
CA ARG A 270 -4.22 6.81 -8.06
C ARG A 270 -2.95 7.61 -7.76
N GLY A 271 -2.93 8.88 -8.12
CA GLY A 271 -1.79 9.76 -7.88
C GLY A 271 -0.84 9.92 -9.08
N GLN A 272 0.44 10.15 -8.78
CA GLN A 272 1.46 10.63 -9.76
C GLN A 272 2.65 9.68 -9.93
N THR A 273 2.63 8.54 -9.24
CA THR A 273 3.70 7.57 -9.22
C THR A 273 3.12 6.18 -9.28
N HIS A 274 3.80 5.27 -9.98
CA HIS A 274 3.43 3.87 -10.05
C HIS A 274 4.68 3.03 -10.27
N ARG A 275 4.90 2.03 -9.42
CA ARG A 275 5.96 1.04 -9.64
C ARG A 275 5.43 -0.07 -10.53
N TYR A 276 6.15 -0.40 -11.59
CA TYR A 276 5.81 -1.51 -12.46
C TYR A 276 5.78 -2.82 -11.67
N ASP A 277 4.68 -3.55 -11.81
CA ASP A 277 4.52 -4.85 -11.16
C ASP A 277 4.97 -5.96 -12.12
N ALA A 278 6.21 -6.40 -11.93
CA ALA A 278 6.82 -7.45 -12.73
C ALA A 278 6.24 -8.86 -12.47
N SER A 279 5.40 -9.04 -11.44
CA SER A 279 4.74 -10.32 -11.17
C SER A 279 3.69 -10.69 -12.22
N LEU A 280 3.12 -9.69 -12.91
CA LEU A 280 2.13 -9.91 -13.98
C LEU A 280 2.80 -10.26 -15.30
N THR A 281 3.81 -9.49 -15.68
CA THR A 281 4.63 -9.69 -16.88
C THR A 281 5.97 -9.07 -16.60
N LYS A 282 7.03 -9.87 -16.69
CA LYS A 282 8.39 -9.35 -16.52
C LYS A 282 8.82 -8.63 -17.79
N LEU A 283 9.45 -7.46 -17.65
CA LEU A 283 10.11 -6.83 -18.78
C LEU A 283 11.40 -7.59 -19.08
N GLU A 284 11.65 -7.85 -20.35
CA GLU A 284 12.92 -8.44 -20.80
C GLU A 284 14.05 -7.44 -20.60
N THR A 285 15.25 -7.92 -20.29
CA THR A 285 16.48 -7.10 -20.25
C THR A 285 16.88 -6.63 -21.65
N ASP A 286 17.72 -5.58 -21.75
CA ASP A 286 18.22 -5.01 -23.01
C ASP A 286 17.13 -4.77 -24.08
N THR A 287 15.94 -4.37 -23.64
CA THR A 287 14.75 -4.30 -24.50
C THR A 287 14.12 -2.91 -24.43
N ILE A 288 13.75 -2.37 -25.59
CA ILE A 288 13.08 -1.08 -25.69
C ILE A 288 11.57 -1.25 -25.46
N TYR A 289 11.05 -0.50 -24.48
CA TYR A 289 9.62 -0.38 -24.20
C TYR A 289 9.15 1.06 -24.37
N TYR A 290 7.85 1.21 -24.61
CA TYR A 290 7.16 2.46 -24.81
C TYR A 290 6.11 2.63 -23.74
N TRP A 291 5.98 3.81 -23.15
CA TRP A 291 4.99 4.06 -22.12
C TRP A 291 4.30 5.40 -22.30
N ARG A 292 3.06 5.43 -21.83
CA ARG A 292 2.20 6.62 -21.85
C ARG A 292 1.19 6.56 -20.72
N VAL A 293 0.58 7.71 -20.45
CA VAL A 293 -0.52 7.86 -19.50
C VAL A 293 -1.76 8.33 -20.25
N LEU A 294 -2.88 7.68 -19.97
CA LEU A 294 -4.23 8.08 -20.37
C LEU A 294 -4.84 8.81 -19.19
N SER A 295 -5.33 10.02 -19.42
CA SER A 295 -6.01 10.85 -18.43
C SER A 295 -7.48 10.94 -18.81
N GLU A 296 -8.37 10.63 -17.89
CA GLU A 296 -9.81 10.65 -18.12
C GLU A 296 -10.53 11.52 -17.09
N ASN A 297 -11.58 12.20 -17.55
CA ASN A 297 -12.64 12.77 -16.74
C ASN A 297 -13.98 12.52 -17.44
N THR A 298 -15.07 13.01 -16.85
CA THR A 298 -16.42 12.95 -17.45
C THR A 298 -16.55 13.51 -18.88
N CYS A 299 -15.65 14.41 -19.34
CA CYS A 299 -15.61 14.89 -20.73
C CYS A 299 -14.91 13.94 -21.70
N GLY A 300 -14.21 12.93 -21.19
CA GLY A 300 -13.52 11.90 -21.96
C GLY A 300 -12.03 11.86 -21.67
N GLN A 301 -11.29 11.27 -22.62
CA GLN A 301 -9.91 10.88 -22.42
C GLN A 301 -8.92 11.68 -23.27
N THR A 302 -7.79 12.04 -22.67
CA THR A 302 -6.60 12.57 -23.35
C THR A 302 -5.43 11.61 -23.15
N ILE A 303 -4.52 11.55 -24.12
CA ILE A 303 -3.32 10.70 -24.07
C ILE A 303 -2.09 11.60 -23.97
N SER A 304 -1.15 11.24 -23.09
CA SER A 304 0.15 11.90 -23.00
C SER A 304 0.98 11.73 -24.28
N ALA A 305 2.10 12.45 -24.35
CA ALA A 305 3.19 12.03 -25.25
C ALA A 305 3.64 10.60 -24.91
N THR A 306 4.22 9.90 -25.90
CA THR A 306 4.85 8.59 -25.67
C THR A 306 6.32 8.81 -25.33
N ASN A 307 6.74 8.26 -24.19
CA ASN A 307 8.15 8.09 -23.86
C ASN A 307 8.58 6.66 -24.21
N GLN A 308 9.85 6.48 -24.53
CA GLN A 308 10.48 5.15 -24.58
C GLN A 308 11.59 5.02 -23.55
N PHE A 309 11.90 3.81 -23.14
CA PHE A 309 13.09 3.47 -22.36
C PHE A 309 13.64 2.12 -22.79
N GLN A 310 14.93 1.88 -22.54
CA GLN A 310 15.58 0.59 -22.72
C GLN A 310 15.86 0.00 -21.34
N THR A 311 15.46 -1.24 -21.13
CA THR A 311 15.78 -1.96 -19.90
C THR A 311 17.27 -2.24 -19.78
N ALA A 312 17.78 -2.33 -18.56
CA ALA A 312 19.14 -2.72 -18.27
C ALA A 312 19.43 -4.10 -18.86
N ASP A 313 20.67 -4.33 -19.24
CA ASP A 313 21.20 -5.60 -19.75
C ASP A 313 21.67 -6.53 -18.62
N THR A 314 21.43 -6.14 -17.36
CA THR A 314 21.82 -6.90 -16.17
C THR A 314 20.61 -7.47 -15.42
N LEU A 315 20.85 -8.50 -14.62
CA LEU A 315 19.84 -9.12 -13.75
C LEU A 315 19.33 -8.11 -12.71
N SER A 316 18.05 -8.18 -12.37
CA SER A 316 17.51 -7.48 -11.19
C SER A 316 17.71 -8.32 -9.93
N VAL A 317 18.29 -7.71 -8.89
CA VAL A 317 18.58 -8.39 -7.62
C VAL A 317 17.82 -7.77 -6.46
N LEU A 318 17.26 -8.58 -5.58
CA LEU A 318 16.79 -8.13 -4.26
C LEU A 318 17.85 -8.48 -3.22
N LEU A 319 18.37 -7.47 -2.53
CA LEU A 319 19.20 -7.67 -1.34
C LEU A 319 18.27 -7.67 -0.12
N VAL A 320 18.24 -8.77 0.62
CA VAL A 320 17.46 -8.92 1.85
C VAL A 320 18.43 -8.88 3.02
N ASP A 321 18.24 -7.88 3.88
CA ASP A 321 19.02 -7.66 5.08
C ASP A 321 18.20 -8.01 6.31
N ASP A 322 18.50 -9.17 6.88
CA ASP A 322 17.80 -9.82 7.98
C ASP A 322 18.72 -9.92 9.23
N ASP A 323 19.79 -9.12 9.27
CA ASP A 323 20.76 -9.06 10.37
C ASP A 323 20.31 -8.10 11.50
N TRP A 324 19.13 -8.36 12.08
CA TRP A 324 18.50 -7.50 13.09
C TRP A 324 19.50 -6.98 14.14
N GLY A 325 19.73 -5.66 14.16
CA GLY A 325 20.64 -5.06 15.13
C GLY A 325 22.10 -4.95 14.69
N GLY A 326 22.38 -4.72 13.40
CA GLY A 326 23.62 -4.09 12.90
C GLY A 326 23.93 -2.69 13.49
N PHE A 327 23.44 -2.37 14.69
CA PHE A 327 23.55 -1.08 15.41
C PHE A 327 24.98 -0.68 15.77
N MET A 328 26.01 -1.47 15.42
CA MET A 328 27.41 -1.08 15.47
C MET A 328 28.09 -0.89 14.11
N SER A 329 27.37 -1.07 13.00
CA SER A 329 27.90 -0.89 11.65
C SER A 329 27.76 0.56 11.14
N SER A 330 26.66 1.24 11.45
CA SER A 330 26.33 2.52 10.79
C SER A 330 27.10 3.73 11.35
N VAL A 331 27.46 3.78 12.64
CA VAL A 331 27.88 5.06 13.26
C VAL A 331 29.37 5.15 13.60
N THR A 332 30.14 4.05 13.65
CA THR A 332 31.53 4.13 14.19
C THR A 332 32.65 3.62 13.26
N LEU A 333 32.38 2.82 12.21
CA LEU A 333 33.47 2.25 11.39
C LEU A 333 33.36 2.40 9.87
N GLY A 334 32.23 2.84 9.31
CA GLY A 334 32.11 3.00 7.85
C GLY A 334 32.33 1.69 7.06
N GLN A 335 32.18 0.54 7.74
CA GLN A 335 32.35 -0.81 7.20
C GLN A 335 31.18 -1.66 7.71
N GLY A 336 30.02 -1.50 7.08
CA GLY A 336 28.91 -2.43 7.24
C GLY A 336 28.92 -3.55 6.25
N VAL A 337 28.21 -4.62 6.60
CA VAL A 337 27.78 -5.69 5.68
C VAL A 337 27.23 -5.03 4.41
N GLU A 338 26.32 -4.08 4.59
CA GLU A 338 25.78 -3.19 3.54
C GLU A 338 26.89 -2.60 2.63
N THR A 339 27.83 -1.79 3.14
CA THR A 339 28.87 -1.14 2.31
C THR A 339 29.70 -2.14 1.51
N ALA A 340 30.04 -3.28 2.12
CA ALA A 340 30.82 -4.35 1.52
C ALA A 340 30.10 -5.00 0.33
N PHE A 341 28.80 -5.23 0.47
CA PHE A 341 27.93 -5.79 -0.56
C PHE A 341 27.59 -4.79 -1.64
N LEU A 342 27.22 -3.55 -1.27
CA LEU A 342 26.93 -2.48 -2.21
C LEU A 342 28.15 -2.19 -3.10
N THR A 343 29.36 -2.20 -2.53
CA THR A 343 30.60 -2.05 -3.32
C THR A 343 30.71 -3.16 -4.36
N ALA A 344 30.31 -4.38 -4.00
CA ALA A 344 30.40 -5.51 -4.91
C ALA A 344 29.35 -5.50 -6.02
N MET A 345 28.10 -5.24 -5.67
CA MET A 345 27.01 -5.10 -6.64
C MET A 345 27.27 -3.93 -7.61
N ASN A 346 27.79 -2.80 -7.11
CA ASN A 346 28.13 -1.64 -7.93
C ASN A 346 29.30 -1.89 -8.89
N HIS A 347 30.27 -2.73 -8.52
CA HIS A 347 31.36 -3.11 -9.44
C HIS A 347 30.83 -3.86 -10.66
N GLN A 348 29.76 -4.65 -10.49
CA GLN A 348 29.16 -5.43 -11.56
C GLN A 348 28.15 -4.67 -12.41
N GLY A 349 27.89 -3.39 -12.11
CA GLY A 349 26.80 -2.64 -12.74
C GLY A 349 25.45 -3.36 -12.64
N THR A 350 25.27 -4.18 -11.59
CA THR A 350 24.07 -4.98 -11.39
C THR A 350 23.04 -4.11 -10.69
N TYR A 351 21.81 -4.11 -11.20
CA TYR A 351 20.73 -3.41 -10.53
C TYR A 351 20.27 -4.19 -9.31
N TYR A 352 20.07 -3.49 -8.20
CA TYR A 352 19.49 -4.08 -7.00
C TYR A 352 18.57 -3.12 -6.27
N ASP A 353 17.54 -3.68 -5.66
CA ASP A 353 16.80 -3.04 -4.58
C ASP A 353 17.22 -3.67 -3.25
N TYR A 354 16.92 -2.96 -2.17
CA TYR A 354 17.30 -3.34 -0.82
C TYR A 354 16.06 -3.42 0.08
N TRP A 355 15.93 -4.53 0.80
CA TRP A 355 14.88 -4.83 1.76
C TRP A 355 15.48 -4.99 3.15
N ASP A 356 15.21 -4.01 4.02
CA ASP A 356 15.62 -4.02 5.42
C ASP A 356 14.51 -4.67 6.27
N VAL A 357 14.77 -5.86 6.81
CA VAL A 357 13.80 -6.58 7.66
C VAL A 357 13.60 -5.87 9.00
N GLU A 358 14.63 -5.25 9.58
CA GLU A 358 14.54 -4.47 10.83
C GLU A 358 13.67 -3.22 10.59
N GLY A 359 13.97 -2.47 9.53
CA GLY A 359 13.18 -1.31 9.09
C GLY A 359 11.73 -1.67 8.76
N SER A 360 11.48 -2.92 8.40
CA SER A 360 10.15 -3.50 8.11
C SER A 360 9.46 -4.12 9.33
N LEU A 361 9.95 -3.85 10.55
CA LEU A 361 9.42 -4.39 11.81
C LEU A 361 9.37 -5.93 11.85
N GLY A 362 10.27 -6.60 11.13
CA GLY A 362 10.36 -8.06 11.05
C GLY A 362 9.58 -8.70 9.92
N ALA A 363 9.04 -7.88 9.01
CA ALA A 363 8.46 -8.41 7.79
C ALA A 363 9.57 -8.80 6.81
N GLU A 364 9.66 -10.10 6.53
CA GLU A 364 10.45 -10.67 5.45
C GLU A 364 9.71 -10.54 4.10
N PRO A 365 10.41 -10.51 2.94
CA PRO A 365 9.78 -10.32 1.63
C PRO A 365 8.75 -11.41 1.30
N ASP A 366 7.59 -10.99 0.79
CA ASP A 366 6.53 -11.90 0.36
C ASP A 366 6.72 -12.39 -1.09
N ALA A 367 5.85 -13.31 -1.53
CA ALA A 367 5.92 -13.88 -2.87
C ALA A 367 5.78 -12.83 -3.99
N ALA A 368 4.94 -11.82 -3.78
CA ALA A 368 4.73 -10.74 -4.74
C ALA A 368 5.99 -9.89 -4.89
N THR A 369 6.70 -9.65 -3.80
CA THR A 369 7.99 -8.96 -3.79
C THR A 369 9.06 -9.78 -4.49
N LEU A 370 9.29 -11.04 -4.09
CA LEU A 370 10.36 -11.87 -4.65
C LEU A 370 10.20 -12.10 -6.16
N SER A 371 8.97 -12.28 -6.63
CA SER A 371 8.68 -12.55 -8.06
C SER A 371 9.11 -11.44 -9.02
N GLN A 372 9.45 -10.24 -8.52
CA GLN A 372 9.91 -9.12 -9.33
C GLN A 372 11.41 -9.21 -9.69
N TYR A 373 12.17 -10.11 -9.06
CA TYR A 373 13.64 -10.14 -9.14
C TYR A 373 14.16 -11.43 -9.78
N ASP A 374 15.25 -11.31 -10.56
CA ASP A 374 15.97 -12.46 -11.14
C ASP A 374 16.74 -13.26 -10.09
N ALA A 375 17.30 -12.56 -9.10
CA ALA A 375 18.00 -13.17 -7.99
C ALA A 375 17.65 -12.51 -6.65
N VAL A 376 17.68 -13.32 -5.59
CA VAL A 376 17.56 -12.87 -4.20
C VAL A 376 18.86 -13.19 -3.50
N PHE A 377 19.43 -12.19 -2.84
CA PHE A 377 20.61 -12.33 -2.02
C PHE A 377 20.18 -12.07 -0.58
N TRP A 378 20.23 -13.11 0.24
CA TRP A 378 19.73 -13.08 1.61
C TRP A 378 20.89 -13.14 2.60
N PHE A 379 20.96 -12.13 3.46
CA PHE A 379 21.95 -12.01 4.52
C PHE A 379 21.20 -12.00 5.84
N SER A 380 21.43 -12.99 6.68
CA SER A 380 20.71 -13.06 7.95
C SER A 380 21.51 -12.60 9.16
N GLY A 381 22.82 -12.40 9.00
CA GLY A 381 23.74 -12.15 10.09
C GLY A 381 23.68 -13.20 11.21
N ASP A 382 24.03 -12.74 12.42
CA ASP A 382 24.07 -13.48 13.68
C ASP A 382 22.92 -13.01 14.59
N ALA A 383 22.14 -13.94 15.14
CA ALA A 383 21.10 -13.65 16.12
C ALA A 383 21.67 -13.34 17.52
N TYR A 384 22.67 -12.46 17.62
CA TYR A 384 23.32 -12.21 18.90
C TYR A 384 22.51 -11.27 19.79
N ASN A 385 21.99 -11.84 20.88
CA ASN A 385 21.22 -11.14 21.88
C ASN A 385 22.10 -10.25 22.79
N ILE A 386 22.57 -9.10 22.30
CA ILE A 386 23.44 -8.19 23.09
C ILE A 386 22.70 -7.54 24.28
N PHE A 387 21.36 -7.55 24.34
CA PHE A 387 20.61 -6.78 25.35
C PHE A 387 19.46 -7.51 26.08
N GLY A 388 19.28 -8.81 25.90
CA GLY A 388 18.19 -9.57 26.54
C GLY A 388 16.80 -9.29 25.95
N PHE A 389 16.72 -8.65 24.79
CA PHE A 389 15.51 -8.58 23.97
C PHE A 389 15.61 -9.69 22.92
N GLY A 390 14.58 -10.51 22.73
CA GLY A 390 14.64 -11.62 21.78
C GLY A 390 14.90 -11.09 20.37
N ASN A 391 16.09 -11.34 19.83
CA ASN A 391 16.38 -11.09 18.42
C ASN A 391 15.57 -12.10 17.57
N PRO A 392 15.17 -11.75 16.34
CA PRO A 392 14.71 -12.76 15.41
C PRO A 392 15.83 -13.78 15.16
N LEU A 393 15.41 -15.03 14.95
CA LEU A 393 16.31 -16.14 14.62
C LEU A 393 16.93 -15.91 13.25
N ALA A 394 18.22 -16.19 13.08
CA ALA A 394 18.94 -16.06 11.83
C ALA A 394 18.28 -16.87 10.70
N GLY A 395 18.13 -16.24 9.55
CA GLY A 395 17.70 -16.84 8.30
C GLY A 395 16.20 -16.70 8.06
N PRO A 396 15.74 -17.04 6.85
CA PRO A 396 14.33 -16.94 6.50
C PRO A 396 13.47 -17.78 7.45
N ASN A 397 12.34 -17.23 7.87
CA ASN A 397 11.37 -17.97 8.67
C ASN A 397 10.63 -19.04 7.86
N GLU A 398 9.85 -19.92 8.52
CA GLU A 398 9.14 -21.03 7.85
C GLU A 398 8.23 -20.57 6.70
N GLN A 399 7.60 -19.39 6.85
CA GLN A 399 6.76 -18.81 5.79
C GLN A 399 7.63 -18.35 4.61
N SER A 400 8.75 -17.69 4.87
CA SER A 400 9.68 -17.25 3.83
C SER A 400 10.43 -18.40 3.17
N GLU A 401 10.75 -19.48 3.87
CA GLU A 401 11.26 -20.72 3.28
C GLU A 401 10.27 -21.29 2.26
N THR A 402 8.97 -21.28 2.59
CA THR A 402 7.90 -21.70 1.66
C THR A 402 7.80 -20.77 0.44
N THR A 403 7.95 -19.47 0.67
CA THR A 403 7.96 -18.45 -0.39
C THR A 403 9.18 -18.61 -1.30
N LEU A 404 10.38 -18.79 -0.73
CA LEU A 404 11.64 -19.00 -1.45
C LEU A 404 11.63 -20.31 -2.24
N ALA A 405 11.04 -21.38 -1.70
CA ALA A 405 10.82 -22.62 -2.43
C ALA A 405 10.01 -22.36 -3.72
N SER A 406 8.87 -21.68 -3.57
CA SER A 406 8.01 -21.32 -4.71
C SER A 406 8.69 -20.38 -5.70
N TYR A 407 9.54 -19.47 -5.20
CA TYR A 407 10.36 -18.59 -6.01
C TYR A 407 11.35 -19.40 -6.87
N LEU A 408 12.11 -20.31 -6.25
CA LEU A 408 13.10 -21.16 -6.93
C LEU A 408 12.46 -22.13 -7.93
N ASP A 409 11.26 -22.64 -7.66
CA ASP A 409 10.50 -23.47 -8.61
C ASP A 409 10.24 -22.77 -9.96
N ASN A 410 10.33 -21.43 -10.02
CA ASN A 410 10.21 -20.66 -11.25
C ASN A 410 11.55 -20.44 -12.00
N GLY A 411 12.62 -21.11 -11.59
CA GLY A 411 13.93 -21.05 -12.25
C GLY A 411 14.70 -19.76 -11.96
N THR A 412 14.67 -19.33 -10.71
CA THR A 412 15.32 -18.10 -10.23
C THR A 412 16.61 -18.41 -9.46
N CYS A 413 17.18 -17.41 -8.80
CA CYS A 413 18.45 -17.54 -8.08
C CYS A 413 18.36 -17.12 -6.62
N LEU A 414 18.99 -17.89 -5.73
CA LEU A 414 19.15 -17.53 -4.32
C LEU A 414 20.60 -17.69 -3.87
N LEU A 415 21.22 -16.59 -3.45
CA LEU A 415 22.42 -16.61 -2.62
C LEU A 415 22.00 -16.41 -1.17
N LEU A 416 22.29 -17.36 -0.29
CA LEU A 416 22.01 -17.24 1.13
C LEU A 416 23.33 -17.34 1.90
N SER A 417 23.67 -16.26 2.59
CA SER A 417 24.87 -16.15 3.42
C SER A 417 24.46 -16.12 4.87
N SER A 418 24.82 -17.16 5.60
CA SER A 418 24.53 -17.25 7.03
C SER A 418 25.39 -18.31 7.69
N GLN A 419 26.10 -17.90 8.74
CA GLN A 419 26.73 -18.84 9.65
C GLN A 419 25.69 -19.43 10.64
N GLU A 420 24.75 -18.64 11.15
CA GLU A 420 23.87 -19.07 12.26
C GLU A 420 22.52 -19.69 11.86
N TYR A 421 22.15 -19.69 10.57
CA TYR A 421 20.84 -20.17 10.12
C TYR A 421 20.55 -21.62 10.56
N PHE A 422 21.56 -22.50 10.54
CA PHE A 422 21.39 -23.88 11.01
C PHE A 422 21.27 -23.97 12.53
N TYR A 423 22.10 -23.23 13.28
CA TYR A 423 22.07 -23.24 14.74
C TYR A 423 20.69 -22.83 15.28
N ASP A 424 20.12 -21.77 14.71
CA ASP A 424 18.87 -21.19 15.18
C ASP A 424 17.62 -21.95 14.73
N ARG A 425 17.62 -22.47 13.49
CA ARG A 425 16.41 -23.06 12.89
C ARG A 425 16.47 -24.57 12.71
N GLY A 426 17.65 -25.17 12.91
CA GLY A 426 17.91 -26.58 12.62
C GLY A 426 17.82 -26.90 11.13
N LEU A 427 18.01 -28.18 10.79
CA LEU A 427 17.90 -28.64 9.40
C LEU A 427 16.43 -28.60 8.94
N SER A 428 16.07 -27.63 8.09
CA SER A 428 14.71 -27.50 7.57
C SER A 428 14.51 -28.29 6.26
N PRO A 429 13.26 -28.65 5.90
CA PRO A 429 12.97 -29.21 4.59
C PRO A 429 13.40 -28.31 3.43
N PHE A 430 13.42 -26.99 3.61
CA PHE A 430 13.92 -26.07 2.58
C PHE A 430 15.43 -26.22 2.39
N MET A 431 16.20 -26.25 3.47
CA MET A 431 17.66 -26.51 3.43
C MET A 431 17.99 -27.83 2.72
N GLU A 432 17.27 -28.90 3.05
CA GLU A 432 17.51 -30.21 2.43
C GLU A 432 17.10 -30.23 0.94
N ASN A 433 15.88 -29.76 0.64
CA ASN A 433 15.27 -29.95 -0.66
C ASN A 433 15.60 -28.87 -1.68
N TYR A 434 15.99 -27.67 -1.26
CA TYR A 434 16.31 -26.55 -2.16
C TYR A 434 17.79 -26.17 -2.13
N LEU A 435 18.41 -26.09 -0.94
CA LEU A 435 19.85 -25.78 -0.82
C LEU A 435 20.73 -27.02 -0.99
N GLY A 436 20.19 -28.22 -0.76
CA GLY A 436 20.91 -29.49 -0.87
C GLY A 436 21.82 -29.80 0.32
N ILE A 437 21.45 -29.32 1.52
CA ILE A 437 22.21 -29.56 2.75
C ILE A 437 21.82 -30.93 3.34
N ALA A 438 22.80 -31.75 3.69
CA ALA A 438 22.60 -33.02 4.39
C ALA A 438 22.75 -32.89 5.91
N SER A 439 23.75 -32.12 6.35
CA SER A 439 24.04 -31.83 7.76
C SER A 439 25.04 -30.68 7.87
N VAL A 440 25.10 -30.05 9.03
CA VAL A 440 26.06 -28.96 9.31
C VAL A 440 26.88 -29.29 10.56
N GLU A 441 28.17 -28.99 10.54
CA GLU A 441 29.01 -28.90 11.75
C GLU A 441 29.25 -27.41 12.06
N ASP A 442 28.63 -26.97 13.16
CA ASP A 442 28.64 -25.59 13.68
C ASP A 442 30.03 -25.15 14.17
N ASP A 443 30.36 -23.87 14.02
CA ASP A 443 31.54 -23.22 14.62
C ASP A 443 32.87 -23.95 14.33
N ALA A 444 33.09 -24.29 13.07
CA ALA A 444 34.15 -25.24 12.76
C ALA A 444 35.55 -24.59 12.60
N GLY A 445 35.62 -23.25 12.55
CA GLY A 445 36.83 -22.45 12.45
C GLY A 445 37.56 -22.56 11.11
N ALA A 446 38.13 -21.51 10.56
CA ALA A 446 39.01 -21.62 9.39
C ALA A 446 40.12 -20.56 9.38
N THR A 447 41.20 -20.87 8.67
CA THR A 447 42.29 -19.90 8.43
C THR A 447 42.37 -19.48 6.97
N SER A 448 41.88 -20.31 6.06
CA SER A 448 41.80 -19.98 4.64
C SER A 448 40.73 -20.83 3.96
N LEU A 449 40.09 -20.23 2.97
CA LEU A 449 39.12 -20.89 2.12
C LEU A 449 39.67 -21.02 0.70
N THR A 450 39.18 -22.02 -0.05
CA THR A 450 39.56 -22.24 -1.45
C THR A 450 38.32 -22.52 -2.29
N GLY A 451 38.15 -21.76 -3.36
CA GLY A 451 37.10 -22.00 -4.34
C GLY A 451 37.31 -23.29 -5.13
N LEU A 452 36.25 -24.06 -5.33
CA LEU A 452 36.18 -25.26 -6.17
C LEU A 452 35.29 -24.97 -7.38
N PRO A 453 35.39 -25.75 -8.48
CA PRO A 453 34.56 -25.50 -9.65
C PRO A 453 33.05 -25.45 -9.35
N PRO A 454 32.32 -24.43 -9.86
CA PRO A 454 32.71 -23.40 -10.83
C PRO A 454 33.37 -22.12 -10.25
N PHE A 455 33.65 -22.10 -8.95
CA PHE A 455 34.23 -20.98 -8.19
C PHE A 455 35.76 -21.06 -8.07
N GLU A 456 36.45 -21.87 -8.88
CA GLU A 456 37.91 -22.07 -8.77
C GLU A 456 38.73 -20.81 -9.10
N SER A 457 38.13 -19.84 -9.79
CA SER A 457 38.72 -18.55 -10.15
C SER A 457 39.05 -17.69 -8.94
N ILE A 458 38.36 -17.91 -7.81
CA ILE A 458 38.62 -17.22 -6.54
C ILE A 458 40.02 -17.59 -6.00
N GLY A 459 40.46 -18.83 -6.23
CA GLY A 459 41.68 -19.37 -5.64
C GLY A 459 41.57 -19.58 -4.12
N THR A 460 42.71 -19.57 -3.44
CA THR A 460 42.79 -19.64 -1.97
C THR A 460 42.88 -18.24 -1.38
N PHE A 461 42.06 -17.93 -0.39
CA PHE A 461 41.97 -16.63 0.25
C PHE A 461 41.86 -16.77 1.78
N PRO A 462 42.35 -15.78 2.56
CA PRO A 462 42.13 -15.75 4.00
C PRO A 462 40.67 -15.47 4.31
N ILE A 463 40.22 -15.93 5.46
CA ILE A 463 38.95 -15.51 6.07
C ILE A 463 39.30 -14.94 7.44
N ASP A 464 38.94 -13.68 7.66
CA ASP A 464 39.23 -12.95 8.89
C ASP A 464 37.91 -12.78 9.62
N GLY A 465 37.79 -13.31 10.85
CA GLY A 465 36.57 -13.16 11.62
C GLY A 465 36.30 -11.71 12.02
N THR A 466 35.05 -11.39 12.33
CA THR A 466 34.59 -10.11 12.86
C THR A 466 35.60 -9.46 13.84
N PRO A 467 35.96 -8.16 13.68
CA PRO A 467 36.89 -7.47 14.59
C PRO A 467 36.47 -7.58 16.07
N GLY A 468 37.15 -8.45 16.82
CA GLY A 468 36.81 -8.75 18.22
C GLY A 468 36.72 -10.26 18.54
N PHE A 469 36.63 -11.10 17.52
CA PHE A 469 36.59 -12.57 17.63
C PHE A 469 37.88 -13.20 17.09
N ALA A 470 38.28 -14.34 17.66
CA ALA A 470 39.63 -14.87 17.49
C ALA A 470 39.81 -15.73 16.22
N THR A 471 38.72 -16.13 15.56
CA THR A 471 38.67 -16.92 14.33
C THR A 471 37.40 -16.54 13.57
N ALA A 472 37.43 -16.60 12.23
CA ALA A 472 36.19 -16.77 11.49
C ALA A 472 35.76 -18.22 11.73
N ASP A 473 34.54 -18.43 12.18
CA ASP A 473 34.03 -19.74 12.58
C ASP A 473 33.01 -20.24 11.55
N PRO A 474 33.42 -20.49 10.29
CA PRO A 474 32.51 -20.96 9.27
C PRO A 474 32.01 -22.37 9.61
N ASP A 475 30.75 -22.60 9.29
CA ASP A 475 30.09 -23.89 9.36
C ASP A 475 30.58 -24.82 8.27
N ILE A 476 30.83 -26.08 8.63
CA ILE A 476 31.02 -27.13 7.61
C ILE A 476 29.63 -27.55 7.12
N VAL A 477 29.37 -27.31 5.85
CA VAL A 477 28.11 -27.67 5.19
C VAL A 477 28.30 -28.95 4.40
N HIS A 478 27.75 -30.07 4.87
CA HIS A 478 27.83 -31.34 4.13
C HIS A 478 26.73 -31.37 3.06
N PRO A 479 27.07 -31.41 1.75
CA PRO A 479 26.07 -31.52 0.71
C PRO A 479 25.45 -32.92 0.67
N ASN A 480 24.16 -32.98 0.33
CA ASN A 480 23.52 -34.23 -0.10
C ASN A 480 23.84 -34.52 -1.58
N ALA A 481 23.19 -35.51 -2.19
CA ALA A 481 23.46 -35.92 -3.56
C ALA A 481 23.04 -34.90 -4.65
N THR A 482 22.30 -33.84 -4.29
CA THR A 482 21.77 -32.84 -5.23
C THR A 482 22.56 -31.53 -5.22
N ALA A 483 23.56 -31.36 -4.34
CA ALA A 483 24.42 -30.19 -4.29
C ALA A 483 25.89 -30.57 -4.40
N SER A 484 26.73 -29.59 -4.77
CA SER A 484 28.17 -29.75 -4.90
C SER A 484 28.91 -28.74 -4.02
N PRO A 485 30.07 -29.10 -3.44
CA PRO A 485 30.93 -28.13 -2.76
C PRO A 485 31.32 -26.97 -3.67
N ALA A 486 31.12 -25.73 -3.21
CA ALA A 486 31.54 -24.50 -3.89
C ALA A 486 32.86 -23.99 -3.33
N ILE A 487 33.00 -23.98 -2.00
CA ILE A 487 34.17 -23.46 -1.28
C ILE A 487 34.51 -24.42 -0.14
N VAL A 488 35.79 -24.70 0.05
CA VAL A 488 36.30 -25.60 1.10
C VAL A 488 37.32 -24.90 2.00
N ARG A 489 37.46 -25.43 3.21
CA ARG A 489 38.53 -25.09 4.16
C ARG A 489 39.88 -25.66 3.76
N GLU A 490 40.90 -25.28 4.52
CA GLU A 490 42.25 -25.86 4.43
C GLU A 490 42.28 -27.39 4.53
N ASP A 491 41.33 -28.02 5.24
CA ASP A 491 41.20 -29.48 5.39
C ASP A 491 40.30 -30.14 4.32
N GLN A 492 39.88 -29.38 3.31
CA GLN A 492 39.01 -29.80 2.20
C GLN A 492 37.56 -30.10 2.58
N LYS A 493 37.12 -29.75 3.78
CA LYS A 493 35.70 -29.82 4.14
C LYS A 493 34.92 -28.63 3.55
N PRO A 494 33.72 -28.83 2.99
CA PRO A 494 32.94 -27.75 2.39
C PRO A 494 32.39 -26.78 3.43
N VAL A 495 32.46 -25.49 3.13
CA VAL A 495 31.83 -24.40 3.90
C VAL A 495 30.86 -23.57 3.05
N ALA A 496 30.83 -23.85 1.74
CA ALA A 496 29.77 -23.41 0.86
C ALA A 496 29.41 -24.53 -0.10
N ILE A 497 28.14 -24.61 -0.45
CA ILE A 497 27.63 -25.55 -1.45
C ILE A 497 26.79 -24.79 -2.46
N TYR A 498 26.80 -25.27 -3.70
CA TYR A 498 25.93 -24.77 -4.75
C TYR A 498 25.09 -25.89 -5.34
N ARG A 499 23.96 -25.52 -5.93
CA ARG A 499 23.06 -26.44 -6.63
C ARG A 499 22.51 -25.81 -7.89
N ASP A 500 22.48 -26.64 -8.94
CA ASP A 500 21.92 -26.36 -10.25
C ASP A 500 20.86 -27.44 -10.55
N ASP A 501 19.59 -27.04 -10.54
CA ASP A 501 18.44 -27.95 -10.75
C ASP A 501 17.29 -27.23 -11.49
N GLY A 502 17.63 -26.42 -12.49
CA GLY A 502 16.69 -25.52 -13.18
C GLY A 502 16.51 -24.17 -12.49
N TYR A 503 17.00 -24.04 -11.26
CA TYR A 503 17.30 -22.81 -10.53
C TYR A 503 18.75 -22.88 -10.02
N GLN A 504 19.30 -21.76 -9.53
CA GLN A 504 20.64 -21.73 -8.90
C GLN A 504 20.54 -21.34 -7.43
N THR A 505 21.17 -22.11 -6.55
CA THR A 505 21.38 -21.71 -5.15
C THR A 505 22.86 -21.74 -4.79
N LEU A 506 23.31 -20.78 -4.00
CA LEU A 506 24.59 -20.77 -3.32
C LEU A 506 24.35 -20.53 -1.83
N PHE A 507 24.66 -21.53 -1.00
CA PHE A 507 24.62 -21.38 0.46
C PHE A 507 26.04 -21.25 0.99
N LEU A 508 26.30 -20.18 1.75
CA LEU A 508 27.56 -19.92 2.44
C LEU A 508 27.32 -20.14 3.93
N GLY A 509 27.97 -21.14 4.52
CA GLY A 509 27.98 -21.37 5.97
C GLY A 509 28.89 -20.39 6.72
N PHE A 510 29.06 -19.19 6.17
CA PHE A 510 29.90 -18.14 6.71
C PHE A 510 29.37 -16.82 6.19
N ASP A 511 29.68 -15.75 6.92
CA ASP A 511 29.25 -14.45 6.48
C ASP A 511 30.18 -13.88 5.43
N LEU A 512 29.62 -13.41 4.32
CA LEU A 512 30.42 -12.85 3.23
C LEU A 512 31.18 -11.56 3.65
N PHE A 513 30.84 -10.96 4.80
CA PHE A 513 31.59 -9.82 5.32
C PHE A 513 32.96 -10.24 5.89
N ASP A 514 33.14 -11.49 6.34
CA ASP A 514 34.42 -12.06 6.80
C ASP A 514 35.40 -12.30 5.65
N VAL A 515 34.92 -12.19 4.41
CA VAL A 515 35.70 -12.39 3.19
C VAL A 515 36.18 -11.06 2.65
N ASP A 516 37.47 -10.93 2.36
CA ASP A 516 38.06 -9.74 1.74
C ASP A 516 37.35 -9.31 0.43
N HIS A 517 37.49 -8.04 0.06
CA HIS A 517 36.77 -7.45 -1.07
C HIS A 517 36.92 -8.23 -2.40
N THR A 518 38.14 -8.61 -2.79
CA THR A 518 38.37 -9.31 -4.07
C THR A 518 37.75 -10.72 -4.13
N PRO A 519 37.97 -11.62 -3.16
CA PRO A 519 37.28 -12.92 -3.17
C PRO A 519 35.76 -12.77 -3.07
N ARG A 520 35.25 -11.81 -2.30
CA ARG A 520 33.81 -11.49 -2.24
C ARG A 520 33.22 -11.15 -3.61
N MET A 521 33.90 -10.29 -4.36
CA MET A 521 33.52 -9.96 -5.74
C MET A 521 33.38 -11.21 -6.58
N LEU A 522 34.41 -12.07 -6.59
CA LEU A 522 34.44 -13.25 -7.45
C LEU A 522 33.38 -14.28 -7.09
N ILE A 523 32.99 -14.39 -5.81
CA ILE A 523 31.87 -15.22 -5.36
C ILE A 523 30.56 -14.74 -5.99
N ILE A 524 30.26 -13.44 -5.85
CA ILE A 524 29.05 -12.82 -6.40
C ILE A 524 29.04 -12.91 -7.93
N ASP A 525 30.16 -12.60 -8.59
CA ASP A 525 30.30 -12.63 -10.04
C ASP A 525 30.02 -14.01 -10.60
N THR A 526 30.66 -15.04 -10.02
CA THR A 526 30.47 -16.42 -10.45
C THR A 526 29.01 -16.84 -10.26
N PHE A 527 28.38 -16.47 -9.14
CA PHE A 527 26.98 -16.80 -8.91
C PHE A 527 26.04 -16.09 -9.91
N LEU A 528 26.24 -14.80 -10.18
CA LEU A 528 25.46 -14.07 -11.17
C LEU A 528 25.65 -14.63 -12.59
N ASP A 529 26.85 -15.11 -12.94
CA ASP A 529 27.10 -15.78 -14.22
C ASP A 529 26.33 -17.10 -14.34
N LEU A 530 26.25 -17.88 -13.26
CA LEU A 530 25.38 -19.07 -13.21
C LEU A 530 23.91 -18.70 -13.39
N CYS A 531 23.46 -17.60 -12.78
CA CYS A 531 22.10 -17.08 -12.94
C CYS A 531 21.79 -16.65 -14.37
N ARG A 532 22.69 -15.91 -14.99
CA ARG A 532 22.59 -15.49 -16.41
C ARG A 532 22.47 -16.70 -17.34
N ALA A 533 23.18 -17.79 -17.05
CA ALA A 533 23.14 -18.99 -17.86
C ALA A 533 21.75 -19.67 -17.87
N ILE A 534 21.05 -19.72 -16.73
CA ILE A 534 19.71 -20.30 -16.66
C ILE A 534 18.64 -19.38 -17.27
N GLN A 535 18.87 -18.08 -17.31
CA GLN A 535 17.98 -17.10 -17.94
C GLN A 535 18.23 -16.90 -19.45
N GLY A 536 19.21 -17.59 -20.03
CA GLY A 536 19.49 -17.54 -21.47
C GLY A 536 20.23 -16.29 -21.94
N ASN A 537 20.92 -15.58 -21.03
CA ASN A 537 21.53 -14.28 -21.29
C ASN A 537 23.07 -14.30 -21.07
N PRO A 538 23.88 -14.86 -21.99
CA PRO A 538 25.32 -15.00 -21.78
C PRO A 538 26.06 -13.64 -21.83
N THR A 539 27.03 -13.48 -20.94
CA THR A 539 27.80 -12.25 -20.60
C THR A 539 28.26 -11.37 -21.78
N GLU A 540 27.90 -10.07 -21.74
CA GLU A 540 28.79 -8.96 -22.10
C GLU A 540 29.01 -8.10 -20.85
N ILE A 541 30.27 -7.87 -20.46
CA ILE A 541 30.62 -7.03 -19.31
C ILE A 541 30.49 -5.57 -19.74
N ASN A 542 29.44 -4.89 -19.27
CA ASN A 542 29.30 -3.45 -19.44
C ASN A 542 30.19 -2.68 -18.43
N PRO A 543 30.65 -1.45 -18.78
CA PRO A 543 31.57 -0.68 -17.95
C PRO A 543 30.92 -0.26 -16.61
N PRO A 544 31.73 0.01 -15.55
CA PRO A 544 31.21 0.25 -14.20
C PRO A 544 30.32 1.50 -14.16
N MET A 545 29.03 1.30 -13.90
CA MET A 545 28.04 2.34 -13.61
C MET A 545 27.68 2.29 -12.13
N LEU A 546 27.63 3.47 -11.49
CA LEU A 546 27.25 3.61 -10.09
C LEU A 546 25.72 3.62 -9.98
N TYR A 547 25.14 2.54 -9.48
CA TYR A 547 23.72 2.48 -9.14
C TYR A 547 23.53 2.92 -7.69
N LEU A 548 22.59 3.84 -7.45
CA LEU A 548 22.24 4.26 -6.10
C LEU A 548 21.06 3.39 -5.62
N PRO A 549 21.16 2.72 -4.45
CA PRO A 549 20.08 1.88 -3.93
C PRO A 549 18.79 2.68 -3.73
N MET A 550 17.66 2.06 -4.04
CA MET A 550 16.35 2.49 -3.54
C MET A 550 15.99 1.58 -2.35
N VAL A 551 15.81 2.17 -1.18
CA VAL A 551 15.32 1.46 0.01
C VAL A 551 13.81 1.28 -0.15
N ILE A 552 13.36 0.03 -0.13
CA ILE A 552 11.94 -0.31 -0.14
C ILE A 552 11.49 -0.45 1.31
N ASN A 553 10.71 0.51 1.80
CA ASN A 553 10.02 0.39 3.08
C ASN A 553 8.55 -0.02 2.80
N PRO A 554 8.00 -1.02 3.50
CA PRO A 554 6.61 -1.46 3.32
C PRO A 554 5.57 -0.39 3.69
#